data_AF-A0A950EZT2-F1
#
_entry.id   AF-A0A950EZT2-F1
#
_cell.length_a   1.000
_cell.length_b   1.000
_cell.length_c   1.000
_cell.angle_alpha   90.00
_cell.angle_beta   90.00
_cell.angle_gamma   90.00
#
_symmetry.space_group_name_H-M   'P 1'
#
loop_
_entity.id
_entity.type
_entity.pdbx_description
1 polymer ?
#
loop_
_entity_poly.entity_id
_entity_poly.type
_entity_poly.pdbx_seq_one_letter_code
_entity_poly.pdbx_strand_id
1 'polypeptide(L)'
;MHKKQLAEQFCSRLWDSFFASLRSTELLTPCEKRVLEKLWLLGTIKTSTCDVYPGHTEFARSLRVSEHRVKLALKKLEMKGFIKCVRRGVSYLLNPLLLEAAYDRTKRDYPDLLAS
;
A
#
# COMPACT_ATOMS: atom_id res chain seq x y z
N MET A 1 -26.86 -11.41 -5.23
CA MET A 1 -25.83 -11.06 -6.24
C MET A 1 -25.46 -9.58 -6.22
N HIS A 2 -26.42 -8.65 -6.10
CA HIS A 2 -26.16 -7.21 -6.15
C HIS A 2 -25.18 -6.68 -5.07
N LYS A 3 -25.34 -7.08 -3.80
CA LYS A 3 -24.45 -6.65 -2.70
C LYS A 3 -22.98 -7.03 -2.89
N LYS A 4 -22.70 -8.20 -3.50
CA LYS A 4 -21.34 -8.65 -3.79
C LYS A 4 -20.67 -7.77 -4.85
N GLN A 5 -21.40 -7.45 -5.92
CA GLN A 5 -20.90 -6.58 -6.99
C GLN A 5 -20.65 -5.15 -6.49
N LEU A 6 -21.54 -4.62 -5.64
CA LEU A 6 -21.34 -3.30 -5.02
C LEU A 6 -20.08 -3.27 -4.15
N ALA A 7 -19.86 -4.31 -3.34
CA ALA A 7 -18.65 -4.43 -2.53
C ALA A 7 -17.37 -4.53 -3.38
N GLU A 8 -17.39 -5.31 -4.48
CA GLU A 8 -16.27 -5.41 -5.41
C GLU A 8 -15.97 -4.07 -6.09
N GLN A 9 -17.00 -3.33 -6.51
CA GLN A 9 -16.85 -1.99 -7.09
C GLN A 9 -16.28 -1.00 -6.07
N PHE A 10 -16.79 -1.00 -4.84
CA PHE A 10 -16.27 -0.14 -3.78
C PHE A 10 -14.79 -0.43 -3.50
N CYS A 11 -14.41 -1.70 -3.36
CA CYS A 11 -13.03 -2.11 -3.17
C CYS A 11 -12.12 -1.65 -4.33
N SER A 12 -12.59 -1.77 -5.58
CA SER A 12 -11.83 -1.27 -6.74
C SER A 12 -11.63 0.24 -6.66
N ARG A 13 -12.68 1.01 -6.37
CA ARG A 13 -12.61 2.48 -6.25
C ARG A 13 -11.69 2.91 -5.12
N LEU A 14 -11.73 2.21 -4.00
CA LEU A 14 -10.85 2.45 -2.86
C LEU A 14 -9.39 2.27 -3.26
N TRP A 15 -9.05 1.16 -3.93
CA TRP A 15 -7.69 0.90 -4.38
C TRP A 15 -7.22 1.94 -5.40
N ASP A 16 -8.06 2.30 -6.36
CA ASP A 16 -7.75 3.33 -7.35
C ASP A 16 -7.48 4.68 -6.68
N SER A 17 -8.36 5.10 -5.75
CA SER A 17 -8.23 6.34 -5.00
C SER A 17 -6.95 6.38 -4.16
N PHE A 18 -6.65 5.28 -3.48
CA PHE A 18 -5.46 5.13 -2.66
C PHE A 18 -4.18 5.26 -3.49
N PHE A 19 -4.03 4.44 -4.53
CA PHE A 19 -2.81 4.44 -5.35
C PHE A 19 -2.68 5.70 -6.21
N ALA A 20 -3.78 6.29 -6.69
CA ALA A 20 -3.74 7.58 -7.36
C ALA A 20 -3.22 8.68 -6.44
N SER A 21 -3.68 8.71 -5.18
CA SER A 21 -3.22 9.68 -4.18
C SER A 21 -1.73 9.48 -3.82
N LEU A 22 -1.27 8.23 -3.73
CA LEU A 22 0.16 7.93 -3.55
C LEU A 22 1.01 8.33 -4.76
N ARG A 23 0.49 8.22 -5.98
CA ARG A 23 1.23 8.60 -7.19
C ARG A 23 1.36 10.11 -7.34
N SER A 24 0.34 10.87 -6.94
CA SER A 24 0.35 12.33 -7.04
C SER A 24 1.13 13.03 -5.92
N THR A 25 1.41 12.36 -4.80
CA THR A 25 2.14 13.01 -3.69
C THR A 25 3.59 13.37 -4.06
N GLU A 26 4.03 14.58 -3.74
CA GLU A 26 5.44 15.00 -3.91
C GLU A 26 6.32 14.55 -2.73
N LEU A 27 5.72 14.05 -1.65
CA LEU A 27 6.42 13.59 -0.45
C LEU A 27 7.29 12.35 -0.71
N LEU A 28 6.98 11.58 -1.74
CA LEU A 28 7.66 10.32 -2.05
C LEU A 28 8.40 10.40 -3.39
N THR A 29 9.63 9.91 -3.41
CA THR A 29 10.38 9.74 -4.67
C THR A 29 9.72 8.65 -5.53
N PRO A 30 9.97 8.63 -6.85
CA PRO A 30 9.45 7.56 -7.72
C PRO A 30 9.83 6.15 -7.25
N CYS A 31 11.02 5.98 -6.67
CA CYS A 31 11.45 4.68 -6.12
C CYS A 31 10.67 4.31 -4.85
N GLU A 32 10.45 5.27 -3.94
CA GLU A 32 9.67 5.05 -2.72
C GLU A 32 8.21 4.69 -3.05
N LYS A 33 7.60 5.39 -4.01
CA LYS A 33 6.25 5.09 -4.50
C LYS A 33 6.13 3.65 -4.98
N ARG A 34 7.04 3.22 -5.86
CA ARG A 34 7.05 1.85 -6.41
C ARG A 34 7.26 0.77 -5.34
N VAL A 35 8.15 1.04 -4.37
CA VAL A 35 8.39 0.14 -3.24
C VAL A 35 7.14 0.03 -2.37
N LEU A 36 6.53 1.17 -2.01
CA LEU A 36 5.33 1.21 -1.19
C LEU A 36 4.16 0.50 -1.87
N GLU A 37 3.87 0.82 -3.14
CA GLU A 37 2.83 0.16 -3.93
C GLU A 37 3.01 -1.36 -3.93
N LYS A 38 4.24 -1.84 -4.18
CA LYS A 38 4.52 -3.27 -4.19
C LYS A 38 4.36 -3.92 -2.82
N LEU A 39 4.70 -3.23 -1.73
CA LEU A 39 4.44 -3.73 -0.38
C LEU A 39 2.94 -3.89 -0.12
N TRP A 40 2.12 -2.92 -0.51
CA TRP A 40 0.65 -3.02 -0.39
C TRP A 40 0.07 -4.21 -1.15
N LEU A 41 0.62 -4.54 -2.33
CA LEU A 41 0.23 -5.73 -3.10
C LEU A 41 0.65 -7.07 -2.46
N LEU A 42 1.65 -7.05 -1.56
CA LEU A 42 2.10 -8.24 -0.81
C LEU A 42 1.51 -8.33 0.60
N GLY A 43 0.92 -7.23 1.08
CA GLY A 43 0.32 -7.14 2.41
C GLY A 43 -1.01 -7.87 2.48
N THR A 44 -1.31 -8.47 3.64
CA THR A 44 -2.67 -8.95 3.89
C THR A 44 -3.47 -7.88 4.62
N ILE A 45 -4.72 -7.64 4.21
CA ILE A 45 -5.59 -6.63 4.83
C ILE A 45 -5.88 -6.99 6.30
N LYS A 46 -5.92 -8.28 6.65
CA LYS A 46 -6.20 -8.75 8.02
C LYS A 46 -5.14 -8.33 9.03
N THR A 47 -3.86 -8.38 8.65
CA THR A 47 -2.75 -8.12 9.55
C THR A 47 -2.06 -6.79 9.25
N SER A 48 -2.36 -6.17 8.10
CA SER A 48 -1.59 -5.06 7.51
C SER A 48 -0.09 -5.36 7.40
N THR A 49 0.32 -6.63 7.50
CA THR A 49 1.71 -7.07 7.40
C THR A 49 1.99 -7.67 6.03
N CYS A 50 3.17 -7.36 5.50
CA CYS A 50 3.76 -8.01 4.35
C CYS A 50 4.50 -9.27 4.80
N ASP A 51 3.77 -10.29 5.24
CA ASP A 51 4.36 -11.54 5.71
C ASP A 51 5.02 -12.35 4.58
N VAL A 52 4.67 -12.05 3.33
CA VAL A 52 5.22 -12.66 2.11
C VAL A 52 6.34 -11.81 1.49
N TYR A 53 7.05 -11.00 2.29
CA TYR A 53 8.17 -10.23 1.77
C TYR A 53 9.31 -11.17 1.33
N PRO A 54 9.68 -11.19 0.03
CA PRO A 54 10.59 -12.21 -0.52
C PRO A 54 12.08 -11.95 -0.22
N GLY A 55 12.39 -10.96 0.63
CA GLY A 55 13.74 -10.48 0.85
C GLY A 55 14.16 -9.40 -0.15
N HIS A 56 15.17 -8.59 0.23
CA HIS A 56 15.56 -7.39 -0.52
C HIS A 56 15.99 -7.68 -1.97
N THR A 57 16.72 -8.77 -2.20
CA THR A 57 17.27 -9.09 -3.52
C THR A 57 16.16 -9.46 -4.51
N GLU A 58 15.24 -10.33 -4.13
CA GLU A 58 14.12 -10.73 -4.98
C GLU A 58 13.12 -9.59 -5.16
N PHE A 59 12.84 -8.83 -4.10
CA PHE A 59 12.00 -7.65 -4.16
C PHE A 59 12.55 -6.59 -5.14
N ALA A 60 13.85 -6.31 -5.06
CA ALA A 60 14.54 -5.41 -5.97
C ALA A 60 14.50 -5.89 -7.44
N ARG A 61 14.67 -7.20 -7.66
CA ARG A 61 14.53 -7.81 -8.99
C ARG A 61 13.13 -7.60 -9.55
N SER A 62 12.09 -7.81 -8.76
CA SER A 62 10.70 -7.60 -9.18
C SER A 62 10.41 -6.15 -9.59
N LEU A 63 11.11 -5.20 -8.96
CA LEU A 63 11.01 -3.77 -9.24
C LEU A 63 12.01 -3.28 -10.29
N ARG A 64 12.91 -4.14 -10.80
CA ARG A 64 14.00 -3.75 -11.73
C ARG A 64 14.81 -2.56 -11.20
N VAL A 65 15.16 -2.58 -9.92
CA VAL A 65 16.00 -1.58 -9.25
C VAL A 65 17.10 -2.27 -8.44
N SER A 66 18.11 -1.52 -8.00
CA SER A 66 19.15 -2.09 -7.14
C SER A 66 18.65 -2.35 -5.72
N GLU A 67 19.22 -3.38 -5.09
CA GLU A 67 18.93 -3.72 -3.68
C GLU A 67 19.21 -2.54 -2.74
N HIS A 68 20.29 -1.80 -3.00
CA HIS A 68 20.63 -0.60 -2.24
C HIS A 68 19.51 0.46 -2.29
N ARG A 69 18.92 0.70 -3.47
CA ARG A 69 17.80 1.64 -3.63
C ARG A 69 16.55 1.17 -2.89
N VAL A 70 16.25 -0.14 -2.89
CA VAL A 70 15.17 -0.71 -2.11
C VAL A 70 15.39 -0.50 -0.61
N LYS A 71 16.57 -0.81 -0.08
CA LYS A 71 16.90 -0.61 1.34
C LYS A 71 16.75 0.85 1.74
N LEU A 72 17.26 1.76 0.93
CA LEU A 72 17.14 3.21 1.18
C LEU A 72 15.68 3.66 1.17
N ALA A 73 14.89 3.22 0.18
CA ALA A 73 13.47 3.53 0.08
C ALA A 73 12.67 3.00 1.28
N LEU A 74 12.91 1.76 1.70
CA LEU A 74 12.26 1.17 2.88
C LEU A 74 12.57 1.97 4.14
N LYS A 75 13.83 2.34 4.36
CA LYS A 75 14.23 3.19 5.49
C LYS A 75 13.54 4.56 5.45
N LYS A 76 13.45 5.18 4.27
CA LYS A 76 12.79 6.49 4.12
C LYS A 76 11.28 6.41 4.30
N LEU A 77 10.63 5.36 3.80
CA LEU A 77 9.21 5.11 4.02
C LEU A 77 8.89 4.90 5.50
N GLU A 78 9.76 4.18 6.21
CA GLU A 78 9.65 3.99 7.66
C GLU A 78 9.81 5.33 8.42
N MET A 79 10.84 6.12 8.09
CA MET A 79 11.02 7.46 8.68
C MET A 79 9.84 8.40 8.43
N LYS A 80 9.17 8.26 7.28
CA LYS A 80 7.98 9.04 6.90
C LYS A 80 6.68 8.46 7.47
N GLY A 81 6.74 7.35 8.21
CA GLY A 81 5.58 6.73 8.86
C GLY A 81 4.63 5.98 7.92
N PHE A 82 5.05 5.64 6.69
CA PHE A 82 4.22 4.86 5.75
C PHE A 82 4.24 3.37 6.07
N ILE A 83 5.35 2.89 6.65
CA ILE A 83 5.54 1.49 7.03
C ILE A 83 6.27 1.42 8.38
N LYS A 84 6.28 0.23 9.00
CA LYS A 84 7.10 -0.09 10.17
C LYS A 84 7.75 -1.44 9.98
N CYS A 85 9.06 -1.54 10.17
CA CYS A 85 9.76 -2.81 10.16
C CYS A 85 9.42 -3.60 11.45
N VAL A 86 8.88 -4.81 11.31
CA VAL A 86 8.43 -5.63 12.46
C VAL A 86 9.47 -6.69 12.84
N ARG A 87 10.10 -7.32 11.84
CA ARG A 87 11.19 -8.29 12.01
C ARG A 87 12.37 -7.82 11.18
N ARG A 88 13.57 -7.71 11.78
CA ARG A 88 14.85 -7.20 11.21
C ARG A 88 14.97 -7.20 9.66
N GLY A 89 14.27 -6.33 8.94
CA GLY A 89 14.26 -6.25 7.48
C GLY A 89 13.53 -7.37 6.71
N VAL A 90 12.73 -8.19 7.40
CA VAL A 90 12.05 -9.38 6.83
C VAL A 90 10.54 -9.21 6.77
N SER A 91 9.95 -8.36 7.61
CA SER A 91 8.51 -8.08 7.56
C SER A 91 8.24 -6.62 7.84
N TYR A 92 7.28 -6.07 7.08
CA TYR A 92 6.87 -4.67 7.13
C TYR A 92 5.38 -4.60 7.41
N LEU A 93 5.01 -3.79 8.40
CA LEU A 93 3.64 -3.38 8.67
C LEU A 93 3.35 -2.12 7.86
N LEU A 94 2.25 -2.12 7.14
CA LEU A 94 1.73 -0.98 6.40
C LEU A 94 0.95 -0.09 7.37
N ASN A 95 1.07 1.23 7.24
CA ASN A 95 0.31 2.13 8.11
C ASN A 95 -1.20 2.05 7.80
N PRO A 96 -2.04 1.52 8.72
CA PRO A 96 -3.46 1.30 8.46
C PRO A 96 -4.24 2.61 8.31
N LEU A 97 -3.77 3.71 8.92
CA LEU A 97 -4.42 5.02 8.83
C LEU A 97 -4.49 5.54 7.40
N LEU A 98 -3.55 5.11 6.54
CA LEU A 98 -3.57 5.48 5.13
C LEU A 98 -4.74 4.80 4.38
N LEU A 99 -5.04 3.55 4.74
CA LEU A 99 -6.16 2.80 4.18
C LEU A 99 -7.49 3.33 4.71
N GLU A 100 -7.56 3.66 6.00
CA GLU A 100 -8.72 4.31 6.62
C GLU A 100 -9.04 5.66 5.95
N ALA A 101 -8.03 6.50 5.74
CA ALA A 101 -8.22 7.77 5.05
C ALA A 101 -8.72 7.59 3.60
N ALA A 102 -8.20 6.59 2.89
CA ALA A 102 -8.67 6.26 1.54
C ALA A 102 -10.10 5.70 1.54
N TYR A 103 -10.45 4.90 2.53
CA TYR A 103 -11.80 4.39 2.76
C TYR A 103 -12.79 5.53 2.99
N ASP A 104 -12.48 6.45 3.91
CA ASP A 104 -13.34 7.59 4.25
C ASP A 104 -13.54 8.54 3.06
N ARG A 105 -12.49 8.73 2.25
CA ARG A 105 -12.62 9.47 1.00
C ARG A 105 -13.55 8.75 0.01
N THR A 106 -13.30 7.47 -0.23
CA THR A 106 -14.09 6.69 -1.20
C THR A 106 -15.56 6.58 -0.78
N LYS A 107 -15.84 6.45 0.51
CA LYS A 107 -17.20 6.46 1.07
C LYS A 107 -17.92 7.79 0.85
N ARG A 108 -17.19 8.92 0.95
CA ARG A 108 -17.75 10.26 0.65
C ARG A 108 -18.00 10.46 -0.84
N ASP A 109 -17.08 10.00 -1.68
CA ASP A 109 -17.17 10.17 -3.14
C ASP A 109 -18.22 9.23 -3.77
N TYR A 110 -18.50 8.09 -3.13
CA TYR A 110 -19.43 7.06 -3.61
C TYR A 110 -20.35 6.52 -2.48
N PRO A 111 -21.26 7.36 -1.93
CA PRO A 111 -22.10 6.98 -0.79
C PRO A 111 -23.02 5.78 -1.09
N ASP A 112 -23.48 5.66 -2.34
CA ASP A 112 -24.44 4.64 -2.77
C ASP A 112 -23.84 3.23 -2.90
N LEU A 113 -22.50 3.10 -2.93
CA LEU A 113 -21.84 1.79 -3.06
C LEU A 113 -21.79 1.00 -1.75
N LEU A 114 -21.98 1.67 -0.61
CA LEU A 114 -22.04 1.07 0.72
C LEU A 114 -23.40 1.25 1.42
N ALA A 115 -24.31 2.05 0.84
CA ALA A 115 -25.68 2.17 1.32
C ALA A 115 -26.47 0.92 0.89
N SER A 116 -26.54 -0.09 1.75
CA SER A 116 -27.30 -1.34 1.53
C SER A 116 -27.63 -2.08 2.82
#